data_AF-A0A8H5Q2T3-F1
#
_entry.id   AF-A0A8H5Q2T3-F1
#
_cell.length_a   1.000
_cell.length_b   1.000
_cell.length_c   1.000
_cell.angle_alpha   90.00
_cell.angle_beta   90.00
_cell.angle_gamma   90.00
#
_symmetry.space_group_name_H-M   'P 1'
#
loop_
_entity.id
_entity.type
_entity.pdbx_description
1 polymer ?
#
loop_
_entity_poly.entity_id
_entity_poly.type
_entity_poly.pdbx_seq_one_letter_code
_entity_poly.pdbx_strand_id
1 'polypeptide(L)'
;MASKQPSTYDDIVKQHVALTSRFFLGKFEKEFPGPQPSLMQRRQYMYAFCNWYRCRKEFEAEKDELHATAQRTIAQRLIEKHQTKRIPTSSFEWNVDRLFWASWFGVLPEEEIPPWPFKSPKVEEGEGLSAAFASLKSEYDLNGPLIGKEEEENAAEALKRARETAALQKAKESSSPTAPAHGNIVTPMSVSGQENIPSHPRPNAELPHTPAQLPIMDREDLRKTLSFTQTKLELSYRLRAHPSLNLDIPSFETSGVDCLVNLIRHTNALFNNKSSEQREEGNALLTYAWQAFFPREVDEELTSHRIALKRGVLEHLKDRISGTLTFEDCCNSDLMNKTLRQRAIASLIEYDCRQNPNLSLQRAADQHCALQKTKDFLVLKEPDFARVLYHSHAENPKPFSDLLEFDLVVPDERAAVYNGSSCPFSLISVVRMRDTIHERDYMRIYDDGGIPVMQIESATQTPPIHSLSSKGGHSYLLVFGMGPEEGGNAKEFL
;
A
#
# COMPACT_ATOMS: atom_id res chain seq x y z
N MET A 1 -5.45 13.15 29.40
CA MET A 1 -5.26 13.50 27.97
C MET A 1 -5.10 15.01 27.87
N ALA A 2 -3.95 15.49 27.40
CA ALA A 2 -3.68 16.93 27.32
C ALA A 2 -4.55 17.58 26.23
N SER A 3 -5.33 18.61 26.58
CA SER A 3 -6.21 19.30 25.64
C SER A 3 -5.39 20.16 24.68
N LYS A 4 -5.35 19.81 23.39
CA LYS A 4 -4.72 20.64 22.36
C LYS A 4 -5.52 21.95 22.20
N GLN A 5 -4.85 23.10 22.32
CA GLN A 5 -5.42 24.43 22.12
C GLN A 5 -6.11 24.58 20.74
N PRO A 6 -7.14 25.43 20.61
CA PRO A 6 -7.80 25.69 19.33
C PRO A 6 -6.79 26.30 18.33
N SER A 7 -6.72 25.73 17.12
CA SER A 7 -5.89 26.24 16.04
C SER A 7 -6.55 27.49 15.46
N THR A 8 -5.93 28.65 15.61
CA THR A 8 -6.31 29.83 14.85
C THR A 8 -6.16 29.56 13.35
N TYR A 9 -6.76 30.39 12.49
CA TYR A 9 -6.53 30.26 11.05
C TYR A 9 -5.04 30.36 10.69
N ASP A 10 -4.29 31.20 11.40
CA ASP A 10 -2.84 31.31 11.22
C ASP A 10 -2.14 30.00 11.61
N ASP A 11 -2.68 29.26 12.58
CA ASP A 11 -2.19 27.93 12.93
C ASP A 11 -2.53 26.88 11.87
N ILE A 12 -3.69 26.97 11.21
CA ILE A 12 -4.03 26.13 10.06
C ILE A 12 -3.01 26.35 8.93
N VAL A 13 -2.71 27.62 8.61
CA VAL A 13 -1.73 27.94 7.57
C VAL A 13 -0.33 27.50 7.98
N LYS A 14 0.09 27.74 9.23
CA LYS A 14 1.38 27.27 9.75
C LYS A 14 1.49 25.75 9.69
N GLN A 15 0.44 25.03 10.11
CA GLN A 15 0.38 23.57 10.03
C GLN A 15 0.51 23.12 8.58
N HIS A 16 -0.27 23.72 7.67
CA HIS A 16 -0.28 23.40 6.25
C HIS A 16 1.11 23.58 5.60
N VAL A 17 1.75 24.72 5.83
CA VAL A 17 3.06 25.05 5.25
C VAL A 17 4.21 24.26 5.92
N ALA A 18 4.02 23.79 7.16
CA ALA A 18 4.98 22.94 7.86
C ALA A 18 4.89 21.46 7.48
N LEU A 19 3.89 21.05 6.69
CA LEU A 19 3.78 19.68 6.24
C LEU A 19 5.00 19.27 5.41
N THR A 20 5.37 18.00 5.55
CA THR A 20 6.40 17.36 4.74
C THR A 20 5.75 16.25 3.92
N SER A 21 6.14 16.16 2.64
CA SER A 21 5.71 15.07 1.79
C SER A 21 6.43 13.79 2.20
N ARG A 22 5.70 12.67 2.21
CA ARG A 22 6.32 11.34 2.38
C ARG A 22 7.00 10.86 1.10
N PHE A 23 6.72 11.50 -0.04
CA PHE A 23 7.16 11.06 -1.36
C PHE A 23 8.34 11.87 -1.89
N PHE A 24 8.41 13.15 -1.55
CA PHE A 24 9.53 14.01 -1.94
C PHE A 24 10.28 14.49 -0.71
N LEU A 25 11.59 14.27 -0.70
CA LEU A 25 12.48 14.85 0.30
C LEU A 25 12.53 16.37 0.11
N GLY A 26 12.25 17.11 1.17
CA GLY A 26 12.34 18.56 1.18
C GLY A 26 11.03 19.26 1.53
N LYS A 27 11.06 20.59 1.52
CA LYS A 27 9.89 21.44 1.74
C LYS A 27 9.17 21.67 0.42
N PHE A 28 7.87 21.93 0.50
CA PHE A 28 7.11 22.37 -0.67
C PHE A 28 7.63 23.73 -1.14
N GLU A 29 8.06 23.81 -2.39
CA GLU A 29 8.77 24.99 -2.91
C GLU A 29 7.83 26.15 -3.28
N LYS A 30 6.56 25.89 -3.56
CA LYS A 30 5.64 26.96 -3.95
C LYS A 30 5.23 27.80 -2.75
N GLU A 31 5.36 29.11 -2.91
CA GLU A 31 4.91 30.09 -1.92
C GLU A 31 3.38 30.03 -1.75
N PHE A 32 2.92 30.08 -0.51
CA PHE A 32 1.51 30.09 -0.19
C PHE A 32 0.89 31.43 -0.63
N PRO A 33 -0.14 31.45 -1.51
CA PRO A 33 -0.66 32.67 -2.11
C PRO A 33 -1.52 33.52 -1.15
N GLY A 34 -1.54 33.16 0.14
CA GLY A 34 -2.34 33.80 1.16
C GLY A 34 -3.75 33.20 1.33
N PRO A 35 -4.55 33.79 2.23
CA PRO A 35 -5.80 33.20 2.70
C PRO A 35 -6.99 33.34 1.74
N GLN A 36 -6.97 34.37 0.91
CA GLN A 36 -8.03 34.69 -0.05
C GLN A 36 -7.40 34.93 -1.42
N PRO A 37 -6.75 33.91 -2.00
CA PRO A 37 -6.11 34.05 -3.30
C PRO A 37 -7.17 34.16 -4.40
N SER A 38 -6.78 34.72 -5.55
CA SER A 38 -7.60 34.61 -6.77
C SER A 38 -7.84 33.14 -7.13
N LEU A 39 -8.89 32.85 -7.90
CA LEU A 39 -9.21 31.49 -8.34
C LEU A 39 -8.00 30.79 -9.00
N MET A 40 -7.31 31.51 -9.89
CA MET A 40 -6.15 31.00 -10.60
C MET A 40 -4.99 30.67 -9.65
N GLN A 41 -4.64 31.59 -8.74
CA GLN A 41 -3.59 31.36 -7.74
C GLN A 41 -3.93 30.19 -6.82
N ARG A 42 -5.20 30.09 -6.39
CA ARG A 42 -5.67 28.99 -5.54
C ARG A 42 -5.44 27.64 -6.21
N ARG A 43 -5.89 27.48 -7.46
CA ARG A 43 -5.75 26.23 -8.22
C ARG A 43 -4.30 25.88 -8.52
N GLN A 44 -3.50 26.85 -8.93
CA GLN A 44 -2.08 26.63 -9.20
C GLN A 44 -1.31 26.15 -7.96
N TYR A 45 -1.61 26.70 -6.79
CA TYR A 45 -1.04 26.23 -5.53
C TYR A 45 -1.59 24.86 -5.16
N MET A 46 -2.93 24.70 -5.18
CA MET A 46 -3.63 23.48 -4.81
C MET A 46 -3.15 22.27 -5.60
N TYR A 47 -3.08 22.37 -6.93
CA TYR A 47 -2.65 21.26 -7.78
C TYR A 47 -1.16 20.93 -7.58
N ALA A 48 -0.31 21.95 -7.49
CA ALA A 48 1.10 21.73 -7.18
C ALA A 48 1.28 21.05 -5.81
N PHE A 49 0.50 21.45 -4.81
CA PHE A 49 0.53 20.86 -3.48
C PHE A 49 0.00 19.42 -3.50
N CYS A 50 -1.11 19.14 -4.19
CA CYS A 50 -1.68 17.79 -4.28
C CYS A 50 -0.72 16.81 -4.96
N ASN A 51 -0.07 17.24 -6.05
CA ASN A 51 0.93 16.44 -6.74
C ASN A 51 2.17 16.22 -5.87
N TRP A 52 2.68 17.26 -5.21
CA TRP A 52 3.82 17.14 -4.30
C TRP A 52 3.52 16.30 -3.05
N TYR A 53 2.34 16.45 -2.44
CA TYR A 53 2.06 15.78 -1.17
C TYR A 53 1.78 14.28 -1.34
N ARG A 54 1.25 13.85 -2.49
CA ARG A 54 0.83 12.45 -2.71
C ARG A 54 1.47 11.74 -3.91
N CYS A 55 2.13 12.46 -4.82
CA CYS A 55 2.76 11.97 -6.06
C CYS A 55 2.03 10.81 -6.73
N ARG A 56 1.10 11.12 -7.65
CA ARG A 56 0.45 10.10 -8.48
C ARG A 56 0.98 10.19 -9.91
N LYS A 57 1.38 9.05 -10.49
CA LYS A 57 1.90 8.97 -11.87
C LYS A 57 0.90 9.60 -12.87
N GLU A 58 -0.39 9.47 -12.59
CA GLU A 58 -1.50 9.94 -13.44
C GLU A 58 -2.17 11.22 -12.91
N PHE A 59 -1.44 12.04 -12.15
CA PHE A 59 -1.98 13.25 -11.51
C PHE A 59 -2.82 14.11 -12.46
N GLU A 60 -2.34 14.36 -13.68
CA GLU A 60 -3.05 15.24 -14.62
C GLU A 60 -4.40 14.67 -15.08
N ALA A 61 -4.48 13.36 -15.32
CA ALA A 61 -5.73 12.71 -15.74
C ALA A 61 -6.74 12.65 -14.59
N GLU A 62 -6.30 12.18 -13.41
CA GLU A 62 -7.16 12.10 -12.23
C GLU A 62 -7.62 13.48 -11.75
N LYS A 63 -6.77 14.51 -11.88
CA LYS A 63 -7.07 15.88 -11.45
C LYS A 63 -8.27 16.44 -12.21
N ASP A 64 -8.30 16.26 -13.54
CA ASP A 64 -9.39 16.78 -14.37
C ASP A 64 -10.70 16.02 -14.10
N GLU A 65 -10.64 14.70 -13.94
CA GLU A 65 -11.80 13.86 -13.61
C GLU A 65 -12.38 14.21 -12.24
N LEU A 66 -11.55 14.20 -11.19
CA LEU A 66 -11.98 14.54 -9.82
C LEU A 66 -12.54 15.96 -9.74
N HIS A 67 -11.97 16.89 -10.49
CA HIS A 67 -12.47 18.25 -10.53
C HIS A 67 -13.84 18.33 -11.22
N ALA A 68 -14.03 17.63 -12.35
CA ALA A 68 -15.33 17.54 -13.02
C ALA A 68 -16.40 16.90 -12.11
N THR A 69 -16.05 15.82 -11.43
CA THR A 69 -16.92 15.15 -10.45
C THR A 69 -17.27 16.07 -9.28
N ALA A 70 -16.29 16.83 -8.77
CA ALA A 70 -16.54 17.83 -7.74
C ALA A 70 -17.49 18.94 -8.21
N GLN A 71 -17.34 19.42 -9.45
CA GLN A 71 -18.25 20.41 -10.05
C GLN A 71 -19.68 19.89 -10.14
N ARG A 72 -19.89 18.68 -10.70
CA ARG A 72 -21.22 18.06 -10.80
C ARG A 72 -21.86 17.84 -9.44
N THR A 73 -21.09 17.32 -8.48
CA THR A 73 -21.56 17.08 -7.11
C THR A 73 -22.01 18.37 -6.43
N ILE A 74 -21.19 19.42 -6.49
CA ILE A 74 -21.53 20.70 -5.87
C ILE A 74 -22.74 21.33 -6.56
N ALA A 75 -22.81 21.28 -7.89
CA ALA A 75 -23.96 21.77 -8.64
C ALA A 75 -25.26 21.05 -8.24
N GLN A 76 -25.27 19.71 -8.23
CA GLN A 76 -26.43 18.91 -7.84
C GLN A 76 -26.92 19.27 -6.43
N ARG A 77 -26.01 19.35 -5.44
CA ARG A 77 -26.35 19.74 -4.07
C ARG A 77 -26.97 21.13 -3.96
N LEU A 78 -26.52 22.07 -4.78
CA LEU A 78 -27.04 23.44 -4.79
C LEU A 78 -28.44 23.50 -5.41
N ILE A 79 -28.67 22.71 -6.47
CA ILE A 79 -29.97 22.56 -7.14
C ILE A 79 -31.00 21.93 -6.21
N GLU A 80 -30.66 20.81 -5.57
CA GLU A 80 -31.53 20.07 -4.64
C GLU A 80 -31.89 20.88 -3.40
N LYS A 81 -30.99 21.74 -2.93
CA LYS A 81 -31.26 22.68 -1.83
C LYS A 81 -32.11 23.88 -2.25
N HIS A 82 -32.65 23.88 -3.46
CA HIS A 82 -33.43 24.96 -4.06
C HIS A 82 -32.70 26.32 -4.09
N GLN A 83 -31.36 26.35 -4.04
CA GLN A 83 -30.56 27.57 -4.23
C GLN A 83 -30.49 27.90 -5.73
N THR A 84 -31.58 28.43 -6.27
CA THR A 84 -31.94 28.15 -7.68
C THR A 84 -31.61 29.20 -8.70
N LYS A 85 -31.04 30.37 -8.38
CA LYS A 85 -30.91 31.41 -9.44
C LYS A 85 -29.58 32.12 -9.58
N ARG A 86 -28.82 32.34 -8.51
CA ARG A 86 -27.64 33.22 -8.60
C ARG A 86 -26.56 32.78 -7.63
N ILE A 87 -25.59 32.01 -8.14
CA ILE A 87 -24.41 31.63 -7.38
C ILE A 87 -23.20 32.38 -7.96
N PRO A 88 -22.54 33.25 -7.17
CA PRO A 88 -21.32 33.92 -7.59
C PRO A 88 -20.23 32.93 -7.97
N THR A 89 -19.42 33.28 -8.96
CA THR A 89 -18.34 32.41 -9.47
C THR A 89 -17.38 31.96 -8.36
N SER A 90 -16.91 32.89 -7.53
CA SER A 90 -15.99 32.66 -6.43
C SER A 90 -16.55 31.66 -5.41
N SER A 91 -17.84 31.78 -5.08
CA SER A 91 -18.52 30.90 -4.13
C SER A 91 -18.67 29.49 -4.69
N PHE A 92 -19.09 29.35 -5.96
CA PHE A 92 -19.21 28.05 -6.61
C PHE A 92 -17.84 27.36 -6.69
N GLU A 93 -16.85 28.01 -7.31
CA GLU A 93 -15.54 27.41 -7.53
C GLU A 93 -14.79 27.14 -6.22
N TRP A 94 -15.03 27.91 -5.16
CA TRP A 94 -14.45 27.60 -3.84
C TRP A 94 -15.00 26.30 -3.25
N ASN A 95 -16.29 26.04 -3.38
CA ASN A 95 -16.88 24.79 -2.91
C ASN A 95 -16.40 23.59 -3.75
N VAL A 96 -16.22 23.79 -5.05
CA VAL A 96 -15.63 22.80 -5.95
C VAL A 96 -14.20 22.47 -5.54
N ASP A 97 -13.33 23.48 -5.42
CA ASP A 97 -11.92 23.28 -5.05
C ASP A 97 -11.80 22.60 -3.67
N ARG A 98 -12.68 22.94 -2.72
CA ARG A 98 -12.73 22.31 -1.39
C ARG A 98 -13.16 20.85 -1.44
N LEU A 99 -14.15 20.49 -2.26
CA LEU A 99 -14.57 19.10 -2.42
C LEU A 99 -13.50 18.29 -3.17
N PHE A 100 -12.86 18.88 -4.18
CA PHE A 100 -11.70 18.30 -4.84
C PHE A 100 -10.61 17.95 -3.81
N TRP A 101 -10.23 18.90 -2.95
CA TRP A 101 -9.25 18.68 -1.89
C TRP A 101 -9.62 17.52 -0.97
N ALA A 102 -10.87 17.52 -0.48
CA ALA A 102 -11.36 16.48 0.41
C ALA A 102 -11.37 15.11 -0.26
N SER A 103 -11.69 15.04 -1.56
CA SER A 103 -11.72 13.80 -2.33
C SER A 103 -10.30 13.28 -2.59
N TRP A 104 -9.38 14.18 -2.95
CA TRP A 104 -7.98 13.85 -3.23
C TRP A 104 -7.27 13.24 -2.03
N PHE A 105 -7.51 13.78 -0.85
CA PHE A 105 -6.90 13.33 0.40
C PHE A 105 -7.80 12.40 1.24
N GLY A 106 -9.05 12.15 0.83
CA GLY A 106 -10.04 11.41 1.65
C GLY A 106 -9.72 9.93 1.88
N VAL A 107 -8.72 9.42 1.18
CA VAL A 107 -8.17 8.05 1.34
C VAL A 107 -6.96 8.01 2.27
N LEU A 108 -6.50 9.15 2.79
CA LEU A 108 -5.45 9.18 3.82
C LEU A 108 -6.06 9.01 5.21
N PRO A 109 -5.29 8.47 6.18
CA PRO A 109 -5.67 8.52 7.60
C PRO A 109 -5.97 9.95 8.05
N GLU A 110 -6.90 10.12 9.01
CA GLU A 110 -7.39 11.44 9.42
C GLU A 110 -6.27 12.38 9.90
N GLU A 111 -5.24 11.83 10.54
CA GLU A 111 -4.08 12.56 11.05
C GLU A 111 -3.15 13.09 9.94
N GLU A 112 -3.27 12.53 8.74
CA GLU A 112 -2.44 12.84 7.57
C GLU A 112 -3.16 13.68 6.54
N ILE A 113 -4.48 13.88 6.67
CA ILE A 113 -5.23 14.74 5.76
C ILE A 113 -4.73 16.18 5.96
N PRO A 114 -4.14 16.80 4.94
CA PRO A 114 -3.66 18.17 5.05
C PRO A 114 -4.87 19.10 5.24
N PRO A 115 -4.81 20.04 6.19
CA PRO A 115 -5.93 20.93 6.43
C PRO A 115 -6.13 21.85 5.23
N TRP A 116 -7.40 22.16 4.91
CA TRP A 116 -7.75 23.10 3.84
C TRP A 116 -7.29 24.52 4.22
N PRO A 117 -6.31 25.11 3.51
CA PRO A 117 -5.66 26.33 3.99
C PRO A 117 -6.38 27.61 3.56
N PHE A 118 -7.45 27.56 2.76
CA PHE A 118 -8.06 28.76 2.18
C PHE A 118 -9.33 29.19 2.89
N LYS A 119 -9.48 30.50 3.14
CA LYS A 119 -10.75 31.06 3.63
C LYS A 119 -11.79 31.08 2.51
N SER A 120 -13.07 31.12 2.88
CA SER A 120 -14.12 31.45 1.93
C SER A 120 -13.82 32.82 1.29
N PRO A 121 -13.95 32.96 -0.03
CA PRO A 121 -13.82 34.25 -0.69
C PRO A 121 -14.92 35.18 -0.19
N LYS A 122 -14.61 36.48 -0.17
CA LYS A 122 -15.63 37.51 -0.04
C LYS A 122 -16.26 37.71 -1.42
N VAL A 123 -17.57 37.58 -1.52
CA VAL A 123 -18.30 37.87 -2.77
C VAL A 123 -18.27 39.38 -2.95
N GLU A 124 -17.65 39.85 -4.03
CA GLU A 124 -17.58 41.27 -4.35
C GLU A 124 -18.91 41.75 -4.96
N GLU A 125 -19.31 42.99 -4.67
CA GLU A 125 -20.46 43.59 -5.34
C GLU A 125 -20.17 43.73 -6.85
N GLY A 126 -21.03 43.13 -7.68
CA GLY A 126 -20.84 43.08 -9.13
C GLY A 126 -20.16 41.81 -9.64
N GLU A 127 -19.84 40.85 -8.76
CA GLU A 127 -19.30 39.56 -9.21
C GLU A 127 -20.27 38.82 -10.15
N GLY A 128 -19.73 38.34 -11.27
CA GLY A 128 -20.47 37.54 -12.24
C GLY A 128 -20.95 36.20 -11.70
N LEU A 129 -22.13 35.76 -12.16
CA LEU A 129 -22.67 34.45 -11.85
C LEU A 129 -21.82 33.35 -12.50
N SER A 130 -21.72 32.20 -11.83
CA SER A 130 -20.97 31.06 -12.35
C SER A 130 -21.62 30.51 -13.62
N ALA A 131 -20.93 30.66 -14.76
CA ALA A 131 -21.33 30.06 -16.02
C ALA A 131 -21.28 28.52 -15.96
N ALA A 132 -20.30 27.95 -15.24
CA ALA A 132 -20.19 26.51 -15.04
C ALA A 132 -21.41 25.94 -14.30
N PHE A 133 -21.83 26.60 -13.20
CA PHE A 133 -23.05 26.21 -12.49
C PHE A 133 -24.30 26.34 -13.38
N ALA A 134 -24.42 27.42 -14.15
CA ALA A 134 -25.55 27.60 -15.06
C ALA A 134 -25.64 26.50 -16.13
N SER A 135 -24.49 26.07 -16.66
CA SER A 135 -24.40 24.96 -17.62
C SER A 135 -24.83 23.64 -16.97
N LEU A 136 -24.28 23.30 -15.81
CA LEU A 136 -24.61 22.06 -15.08
C LEU A 136 -26.07 22.05 -14.60
N LYS A 137 -26.62 23.20 -14.21
CA LYS A 137 -28.05 23.30 -13.90
C LYS A 137 -28.90 23.00 -15.13
N SER A 138 -28.53 23.53 -16.30
CA SER A 138 -29.26 23.28 -17.54
C SER A 138 -29.19 21.79 -17.92
N GLU A 139 -28.05 21.15 -17.72
CA GLU A 139 -27.88 19.70 -17.89
C GLU A 139 -28.78 18.91 -16.91
N TYR A 140 -28.84 19.31 -15.64
CA TYR A 140 -29.70 18.68 -14.64
C TYR A 140 -31.19 18.82 -15.00
N ASP A 141 -31.60 20.01 -15.43
CA ASP A 141 -32.99 20.28 -15.83
C ASP A 141 -33.41 19.42 -17.05
N LEU A 142 -32.45 19.04 -17.91
CA LEU A 142 -32.69 18.22 -19.10
C LEU A 142 -32.62 16.71 -18.83
N ASN A 143 -31.60 16.26 -18.08
CA ASN A 143 -31.23 14.86 -17.95
C ASN A 143 -31.54 14.25 -16.57
N GLY A 144 -31.89 15.07 -15.58
CA GLY A 144 -32.04 14.66 -14.19
C GLY A 144 -30.73 14.73 -13.38
N PRO A 145 -30.53 13.88 -12.37
CA PRO A 145 -29.33 13.88 -11.53
C PRO A 145 -28.01 13.91 -12.32
N LEU A 146 -27.04 14.72 -11.87
CA LEU A 146 -25.76 14.93 -12.56
C LEU A 146 -24.73 13.83 -12.26
N ILE A 147 -24.89 13.12 -11.14
CA ILE A 147 -24.02 12.03 -10.71
C ILE A 147 -24.86 10.81 -10.32
N GLY A 148 -24.25 9.62 -10.43
CA GLY A 148 -24.87 8.39 -9.94
C GLY A 148 -25.00 8.38 -8.42
N LYS A 149 -25.92 7.57 -7.87
CA LYS A 149 -26.13 7.45 -6.41
C LYS A 149 -24.84 7.04 -5.66
N GLU A 150 -24.05 6.14 -6.25
CA GLU A 150 -22.79 5.67 -5.64
C GLU A 150 -21.73 6.78 -5.57
N GLU A 151 -21.59 7.57 -6.64
CA GLU A 151 -20.70 8.74 -6.67
C GLU A 151 -21.15 9.81 -5.66
N GLU A 152 -22.47 9.99 -5.51
CA GLU A 152 -23.06 10.90 -4.54
C GLU A 152 -22.75 10.50 -3.09
N GLU A 153 -22.89 9.21 -2.76
CA GLU A 153 -22.56 8.66 -1.44
C GLU A 153 -21.08 8.83 -1.12
N ASN A 154 -20.19 8.49 -2.05
CA ASN A 154 -18.74 8.66 -1.89
C ASN A 154 -18.36 10.13 -1.66
N ALA A 155 -18.92 11.04 -2.45
CA ALA A 155 -18.65 12.47 -2.29
C ALA A 155 -19.33 13.07 -1.05
N ALA A 156 -20.42 12.47 -0.55
CA ALA A 156 -21.07 12.86 0.70
C ALA A 156 -20.22 12.46 1.90
N GLU A 157 -19.64 11.26 1.87
CA GLU A 157 -18.75 10.80 2.92
C GLU A 157 -17.46 11.64 2.98
N ALA A 158 -16.83 11.92 1.83
CA ALA A 158 -15.65 12.79 1.77
C ALA A 158 -15.91 14.19 2.34
N LEU A 159 -17.07 14.79 2.00
CA LEU A 159 -17.43 16.11 2.54
C LEU A 159 -17.83 16.04 4.02
N LYS A 160 -18.49 14.97 4.45
CA LYS A 160 -18.83 14.74 5.86
C LYS A 160 -17.56 14.70 6.70
N ARG A 161 -16.56 13.90 6.31
CA ARG A 161 -15.25 13.87 6.97
C ARG A 161 -14.61 15.26 7.01
N ALA A 162 -14.54 15.97 5.87
CA ALA A 162 -14.00 17.32 5.82
C ALA A 162 -14.76 18.35 6.70
N ARG A 163 -16.07 18.15 6.91
CA ARG A 163 -16.88 18.97 7.82
C ARG A 163 -16.68 18.57 9.27
N GLU A 164 -16.56 17.30 9.58
CA GLU A 164 -16.29 16.80 10.93
C GLU A 164 -14.92 17.27 11.39
N THR A 165 -13.89 17.20 10.54
CA THR A 165 -12.57 17.79 10.84
C THR A 165 -12.67 19.30 11.10
N ALA A 166 -13.42 20.04 10.28
CA ALA A 166 -13.64 21.48 10.47
C ALA A 166 -14.52 21.82 11.69
N ALA A 167 -15.50 20.98 12.03
CA ALA A 167 -16.40 21.16 13.14
C ALA A 167 -15.74 20.77 14.47
N LEU A 168 -14.91 19.73 14.49
CA LEU A 168 -14.02 19.39 15.60
C LEU A 168 -13.02 20.52 15.85
N GLN A 169 -12.57 21.20 14.80
CA GLN A 169 -11.78 22.43 14.95
C GLN A 169 -12.62 23.56 15.56
N LYS A 170 -13.83 23.82 15.05
CA LYS A 170 -14.70 24.91 15.53
C LYS A 170 -15.28 24.69 16.94
N ALA A 171 -15.64 23.46 17.31
CA ALA A 171 -16.19 23.15 18.64
C ALA A 171 -15.15 23.43 19.74
N LYS A 172 -13.86 23.18 19.46
CA LYS A 172 -12.74 23.56 20.33
C LYS A 172 -12.62 25.07 20.54
N GLU A 173 -13.17 25.90 19.65
CA GLU A 173 -13.20 27.37 19.80
C GLU A 173 -14.29 27.84 20.80
N SER A 174 -15.34 27.05 21.01
CA SER A 174 -16.57 27.50 21.68
C SER A 174 -16.72 27.09 23.15
N SER A 175 -15.93 26.14 23.64
CA SER A 175 -15.99 25.66 25.03
C SER A 175 -14.77 26.10 25.84
N SER A 176 -14.77 27.34 26.32
CA SER A 176 -13.81 27.81 27.33
C SER A 176 -14.54 28.18 28.62
N PRO A 177 -14.39 27.42 29.72
CA PRO A 177 -14.79 27.89 31.04
C PRO A 177 -13.66 28.74 31.63
N THR A 178 -13.98 29.99 31.97
CA THR A 178 -13.10 30.85 32.77
C THR A 178 -13.06 30.30 34.20
N ALA A 179 -11.91 29.83 34.66
CA ALA A 179 -11.71 29.45 36.06
C ALA A 179 -10.45 30.11 36.64
N PRO A 180 -10.47 30.48 37.94
CA PRO A 180 -9.57 31.45 38.52
C PRO A 180 -8.23 30.85 38.96
N ALA A 181 -7.25 31.73 39.06
CA ALA A 181 -5.90 31.47 39.53
C ALA A 181 -5.86 31.07 41.01
N HIS A 182 -5.08 30.02 41.34
CA HIS A 182 -4.43 29.89 42.65
C HIS A 182 -3.21 28.96 42.61
N GLY A 183 -2.06 29.49 43.04
CA GLY A 183 -1.37 29.00 44.24
C GLY A 183 -0.38 27.83 44.12
N ASN A 184 0.91 28.18 44.00
CA ASN A 184 2.07 27.32 44.31
C ASN A 184 2.05 26.82 45.76
N ILE A 185 2.39 25.53 45.99
CA ILE A 185 3.07 25.07 47.22
C ILE A 185 4.12 23.99 46.89
N VAL A 186 5.24 24.12 47.59
CA VAL A 186 6.51 23.37 47.54
C VAL A 186 6.45 22.07 48.37
N THR A 187 7.27 21.09 47.95
CA THR A 187 7.75 19.81 48.54
C THR A 187 8.16 19.86 50.04
N PRO A 188 8.47 18.77 50.81
CA PRO A 188 9.34 17.63 50.41
C PRO A 188 9.24 16.26 51.16
N MET A 189 10.19 15.37 50.81
CA MET A 189 10.88 14.30 51.57
C MET A 189 10.32 12.86 51.68
N SER A 190 11.11 11.96 51.07
CA SER A 190 11.75 10.73 51.60
C SER A 190 10.93 9.64 52.30
N VAL A 191 11.14 8.37 51.90
CA VAL A 191 11.80 7.32 52.72
C VAL A 191 11.92 5.99 51.95
N SER A 192 13.08 5.37 52.18
CA SER A 192 13.58 4.03 51.86
C SER A 192 12.65 2.86 52.21
N GLY A 193 12.69 1.77 51.42
CA GLY A 193 12.15 0.46 51.82
C GLY A 193 12.55 -0.66 50.87
N GLN A 194 13.45 -1.53 51.33
CA GLN A 194 13.98 -2.73 50.70
C GLN A 194 12.98 -3.91 50.68
N GLU A 195 13.21 -4.83 49.74
CA GLU A 195 12.94 -6.28 49.77
C GLU A 195 11.49 -6.81 49.65
N ASN A 196 11.20 -7.50 48.54
CA ASN A 196 11.10 -8.97 48.54
C ASN A 196 10.77 -9.50 47.13
N ILE A 197 11.58 -10.43 46.64
CA ILE A 197 11.32 -11.21 45.41
C ILE A 197 10.77 -12.57 45.83
N PRO A 198 9.51 -12.93 45.48
CA PRO A 198 9.05 -14.29 45.56
C PRO A 198 9.35 -15.02 44.25
N SER A 199 10.03 -16.16 44.39
CA SER A 199 10.23 -17.18 43.36
C SER A 199 8.89 -17.82 42.97
N HIS A 200 8.50 -17.68 41.70
CA HIS A 200 7.38 -18.44 41.13
C HIS A 200 7.81 -19.84 40.66
N PRO A 201 6.98 -20.88 40.90
CA PRO A 201 7.20 -22.21 40.37
C PRO A 201 6.77 -22.30 38.90
N ARG A 202 7.47 -23.13 38.11
CA ARG A 202 7.10 -23.51 36.75
C ARG A 202 5.76 -24.28 36.74
N PRO A 203 4.78 -23.92 35.90
CA PRO A 203 3.72 -24.84 35.54
C PRO A 203 4.12 -25.58 34.25
N ASN A 204 4.16 -26.91 34.32
CA ASN A 204 3.99 -27.76 33.16
C ASN A 204 2.53 -27.58 32.71
N ALA A 205 2.31 -26.97 31.55
CA ALA A 205 1.01 -26.91 30.90
C ALA A 205 1.11 -27.60 29.55
N GLU A 206 0.41 -28.73 29.43
CA GLU A 206 0.08 -29.37 28.17
C GLU A 206 -0.70 -28.39 27.29
N LEU A 207 -0.29 -28.27 26.03
CA LEU A 207 -0.95 -27.42 25.04
C LEU A 207 -2.35 -27.98 24.70
N PRO A 208 -3.43 -27.18 24.80
CA PRO A 208 -4.75 -27.60 24.35
C PRO A 208 -4.85 -27.49 22.83
N HIS A 209 -5.08 -28.62 22.15
CA HIS A 209 -5.34 -28.72 20.71
C HIS A 209 -6.76 -28.25 20.30
N THR A 210 -7.25 -27.17 20.88
CA THR A 210 -8.53 -26.56 20.44
C THR A 210 -8.21 -25.30 19.65
N PRO A 211 -8.62 -25.17 18.37
CA PRO A 211 -8.40 -23.94 17.63
C PRO A 211 -9.15 -22.81 18.35
N ALA A 212 -8.40 -21.88 18.94
CA ALA A 212 -8.97 -20.69 19.53
C ALA A 212 -9.82 -19.99 18.46
N GLN A 213 -11.08 -19.70 18.79
CA GLN A 213 -11.90 -18.85 17.95
C GLN A 213 -11.17 -17.52 17.77
N LEU A 214 -10.87 -17.18 16.52
CA LEU A 214 -10.21 -15.93 16.16
C LEU A 214 -10.98 -14.77 16.81
N PRO A 215 -10.31 -13.82 17.48
CA PRO A 215 -10.98 -12.58 17.89
C PRO A 215 -11.64 -11.95 16.67
N ILE A 216 -12.74 -11.20 16.88
CA ILE A 216 -13.61 -10.67 15.81
C ILE A 216 -12.81 -9.69 14.93
N MET A 217 -12.07 -10.23 13.96
CA MET A 217 -11.22 -9.49 13.01
C MET A 217 -11.97 -9.04 11.77
N ASP A 218 -13.22 -9.48 11.59
CA ASP A 218 -14.05 -9.17 10.43
C ASP A 218 -14.29 -7.67 10.21
N ARG A 219 -14.22 -6.86 11.26
CA ARG A 219 -14.39 -5.40 11.17
C ARG A 219 -13.16 -4.65 10.69
N GLU A 220 -11.98 -5.26 10.74
CA GLU A 220 -10.72 -4.62 10.35
C GLU A 220 -10.16 -5.16 9.04
N ASP A 221 -10.75 -6.23 8.49
CA ASP A 221 -10.34 -6.77 7.21
C ASP A 221 -10.63 -5.75 6.10
N LEU A 222 -9.55 -5.14 5.59
CA LEU A 222 -9.58 -4.15 4.51
C LEU A 222 -10.26 -4.67 3.23
N ARG A 223 -10.31 -5.98 3.03
CA ARG A 223 -10.94 -6.61 1.87
C ARG A 223 -12.46 -6.66 2.00
N LYS A 224 -12.97 -6.67 3.23
CA LYS A 224 -14.41 -6.68 3.55
C LYS A 224 -14.98 -5.26 3.64
N THR A 225 -14.13 -4.29 3.98
CA THR A 225 -14.53 -2.93 4.34
C THR A 225 -14.28 -1.89 3.24
N LEU A 226 -13.38 -2.17 2.29
CA LEU A 226 -13.03 -1.23 1.22
C LEU A 226 -13.31 -1.84 -0.16
N SER A 227 -13.54 -0.97 -1.16
CA SER A 227 -13.57 -1.39 -2.57
C SER A 227 -12.19 -1.92 -3.00
N PHE A 228 -12.13 -2.70 -4.09
CA PHE A 228 -10.86 -3.28 -4.56
C PHE A 228 -9.74 -2.24 -4.75
N THR A 229 -10.05 -1.11 -5.39
CA THR A 229 -9.09 -0.01 -5.61
C THR A 229 -8.64 0.61 -4.30
N GLN A 230 -9.56 0.83 -3.36
CA GLN A 230 -9.23 1.36 -2.03
C GLN A 230 -8.41 0.38 -1.20
N THR A 231 -8.75 -0.91 -1.20
CA THR A 231 -7.94 -1.96 -0.56
C THR A 231 -6.53 -1.95 -1.12
N LYS A 232 -6.36 -1.89 -2.45
CA LYS A 232 -5.03 -1.83 -3.08
C LYS A 232 -4.22 -0.60 -2.67
N LEU A 233 -4.86 0.58 -2.66
CA LEU A 233 -4.24 1.82 -2.20
C LEU A 233 -3.82 1.75 -0.74
N GLU A 234 -4.71 1.25 0.13
CA GLU A 234 -4.45 1.11 1.56
C GLU A 234 -3.35 0.09 1.84
N LEU A 235 -3.34 -1.07 1.16
CA LEU A 235 -2.27 -2.05 1.30
C LEU A 235 -0.92 -1.47 0.85
N SER A 236 -0.91 -0.74 -0.27
CA SER A 236 0.29 -0.06 -0.78
C SER A 236 0.79 0.99 0.22
N TYR A 237 -0.13 1.75 0.81
CA TYR A 237 0.16 2.70 1.87
C TYR A 237 0.77 2.01 3.10
N ARG A 238 0.13 0.96 3.62
CA ARG A 238 0.59 0.23 4.81
C ARG A 238 1.93 -0.47 4.59
N LEU A 239 2.20 -0.97 3.39
CA LEU A 239 3.50 -1.54 3.05
C LEU A 239 4.59 -0.48 3.12
N ARG A 240 4.32 0.73 2.62
CA ARG A 240 5.28 1.86 2.70
C ARG A 240 5.46 2.39 4.12
N ALA A 241 4.39 2.51 4.89
CA ALA A 241 4.42 3.02 6.26
C ALA A 241 5.01 2.01 7.26
N HIS A 242 4.81 0.71 7.03
CA HIS A 242 5.22 -0.37 7.93
C HIS A 242 5.94 -1.49 7.15
N PRO A 243 7.15 -1.23 6.63
CA PRO A 243 7.85 -2.14 5.73
C PRO A 243 8.41 -3.39 6.43
N SER A 244 8.54 -3.38 7.77
CA SER A 244 9.09 -4.52 8.52
C SER A 244 8.13 -5.07 9.57
N LEU A 245 8.08 -6.40 9.66
CA LEU A 245 7.50 -7.16 10.77
C LEU A 245 8.60 -7.51 11.78
N ASN A 246 9.29 -6.51 12.30
CA ASN A 246 10.14 -6.73 13.48
C ASN A 246 9.23 -6.99 14.69
N LEU A 247 8.80 -8.24 14.84
CA LEU A 247 8.30 -8.81 16.09
C LEU A 247 9.52 -9.27 16.92
N ASP A 248 9.42 -9.25 18.25
CA ASP A 248 10.50 -9.60 19.20
C ASP A 248 10.88 -11.10 19.23
N ILE A 249 10.79 -11.79 18.10
CA ILE A 249 11.33 -13.13 17.90
C ILE A 249 12.80 -12.96 17.47
N PRO A 250 13.75 -13.76 18.00
CA PRO A 250 15.16 -13.61 17.65
C PRO A 250 15.38 -13.58 16.13
N SER A 251 15.90 -12.46 15.63
CA SER A 251 15.99 -12.14 14.19
C SER A 251 16.70 -13.18 13.33
N PHE A 252 17.55 -14.02 13.93
CA PHE A 252 18.34 -15.02 13.21
C PHE A 252 17.54 -16.24 12.77
N GLU A 253 16.43 -16.58 13.46
CA GLU A 253 15.60 -17.75 13.08
C GLU A 253 14.53 -17.40 12.04
N THR A 254 14.31 -16.11 11.76
CA THR A 254 13.11 -15.66 11.06
C THR A 254 13.36 -14.84 9.80
N SER A 255 14.63 -14.52 9.47
CA SER A 255 14.94 -13.62 8.35
C SER A 255 14.32 -14.08 7.03
N GLY A 256 14.42 -15.38 6.72
CA GLY A 256 13.86 -15.95 5.49
C GLY A 256 12.33 -15.88 5.46
N VAL A 257 11.67 -16.21 6.58
CA VAL A 257 10.21 -16.14 6.69
C VAL A 257 9.69 -14.71 6.63
N ASP A 258 10.39 -13.75 7.25
CA ASP A 258 10.00 -12.33 7.23
C ASP A 258 10.13 -11.74 5.82
N CYS A 259 11.20 -12.07 5.10
CA CYS A 259 11.36 -11.73 3.68
C CYS A 259 10.27 -12.36 2.82
N LEU A 260 9.95 -13.65 3.06
CA LEU A 260 8.89 -14.35 2.34
C LEU A 260 7.52 -13.73 2.58
N VAL A 261 7.22 -13.35 3.82
CA VAL A 261 5.97 -12.70 4.18
C VAL A 261 5.86 -11.34 3.50
N ASN A 262 6.93 -10.54 3.50
CA ASN A 262 6.93 -9.27 2.78
C ASN A 262 6.72 -9.47 1.27
N LEU A 263 7.38 -10.46 0.67
CA LEU A 263 7.13 -10.84 -0.72
C LEU A 263 5.66 -11.17 -0.97
N ILE A 264 5.03 -11.96 -0.11
CA ILE A 264 3.61 -12.35 -0.23
C ILE A 264 2.69 -11.15 -0.07
N ARG A 265 2.99 -10.25 0.87
CA ARG A 265 2.22 -9.02 1.09
C ARG A 265 2.24 -8.14 -0.15
N HIS A 266 3.42 -7.93 -0.72
CA HIS A 266 3.58 -7.09 -1.91
C HIS A 266 2.94 -7.71 -3.14
N THR A 267 3.16 -9.00 -3.37
CA THR A 267 2.56 -9.71 -4.51
C THR A 267 1.04 -9.75 -4.39
N ASN A 268 0.45 -10.04 -3.23
CA ASN A 268 -1.02 -10.03 -3.09
C ASN A 268 -1.62 -8.62 -3.14
N ALA A 269 -0.91 -7.57 -2.73
CA ALA A 269 -1.42 -6.20 -2.85
C ALA A 269 -1.63 -5.78 -4.32
N LEU A 270 -0.92 -6.39 -5.26
CA LEU A 270 -1.00 -6.03 -6.68
C LEU A 270 -2.22 -6.62 -7.41
N PHE A 271 -2.87 -7.66 -6.87
CA PHE A 271 -3.87 -8.45 -7.61
C PHE A 271 -5.23 -8.58 -6.90
N ASN A 272 -6.23 -9.07 -7.64
CA ASN A 272 -7.61 -9.18 -7.20
C ASN A 272 -7.80 -10.23 -6.09
N ASN A 273 -7.90 -9.74 -4.86
CA ASN A 273 -7.98 -10.54 -3.64
C ASN A 273 -9.37 -11.12 -3.33
N LYS A 274 -10.37 -11.01 -4.23
CA LYS A 274 -11.73 -11.54 -3.99
C LYS A 274 -11.81 -13.04 -3.69
N SER A 275 -10.73 -13.79 -3.87
CA SER A 275 -10.63 -15.23 -3.58
C SER A 275 -9.65 -15.58 -2.46
N SER A 276 -9.22 -14.59 -1.68
CA SER A 276 -8.19 -14.75 -0.65
C SER A 276 -8.66 -15.45 0.62
N GLU A 277 -9.92 -15.32 1.02
CA GLU A 277 -10.45 -15.98 2.24
C GLU A 277 -10.35 -17.52 2.16
N GLN A 278 -10.77 -18.12 1.05
CA GLN A 278 -10.59 -19.56 0.81
C GLN A 278 -9.12 -19.98 0.71
N ARG A 279 -8.21 -19.04 0.38
CA ARG A 279 -6.77 -19.33 0.32
C ARG A 279 -6.14 -19.34 1.71
N GLU A 280 -6.68 -18.60 2.67
CA GLU A 280 -6.16 -18.48 4.04
C GLU A 280 -6.51 -19.68 4.91
N GLU A 281 -7.70 -20.25 4.75
CA GLU A 281 -8.21 -21.36 5.58
C GLU A 281 -7.27 -22.58 5.58
N GLY A 282 -6.50 -22.77 4.48
CA GLY A 282 -5.51 -23.84 4.35
C GLY A 282 -4.05 -23.39 4.30
N ASN A 283 -3.76 -22.10 4.56
CA ASN A 283 -2.42 -21.55 4.36
C ASN A 283 -2.00 -20.58 5.47
N ALA A 284 -1.38 -21.13 6.51
CA ALA A 284 -0.89 -20.37 7.66
C ALA A 284 0.07 -19.22 7.30
N LEU A 285 0.86 -19.37 6.22
CA LEU A 285 1.78 -18.34 5.74
C LEU A 285 1.03 -17.16 5.12
N LEU A 286 -0.02 -17.43 4.34
CA LEU A 286 -0.88 -16.38 3.80
C LEU A 286 -1.65 -15.67 4.92
N THR A 287 -2.20 -16.42 5.86
CA THR A 287 -2.87 -15.86 7.04
C THR A 287 -1.93 -14.95 7.82
N TYR A 288 -0.71 -15.41 8.12
CA TYR A 288 0.28 -14.58 8.80
C TYR A 288 0.66 -13.32 7.99
N ALA A 289 0.81 -13.45 6.67
CA ALA A 289 1.10 -12.32 5.79
C ALA A 289 -0.02 -11.28 5.76
N TRP A 290 -1.29 -11.68 5.88
CA TRP A 290 -2.40 -10.74 5.98
C TRP A 290 -2.46 -10.06 7.34
N GLN A 291 -2.23 -10.81 8.41
CA GLN A 291 -2.16 -10.28 9.78
C GLN A 291 -1.09 -9.20 9.96
N ALA A 292 -0.08 -9.20 9.10
CA ALA A 292 0.96 -8.18 9.05
C ALA A 292 0.50 -6.81 8.52
N PHE A 293 -0.67 -6.70 7.91
CA PHE A 293 -1.21 -5.41 7.45
C PHE A 293 -1.96 -4.64 8.54
N PHE A 294 -2.32 -5.24 9.66
CA PHE A 294 -3.00 -4.51 10.72
C PHE A 294 -2.00 -3.61 11.49
N PRO A 295 -2.41 -2.45 12.05
CA PRO A 295 -1.49 -1.60 12.78
C PRO A 295 -0.83 -2.32 13.98
N ARG A 296 0.34 -1.84 14.43
CA ARG A 296 1.03 -2.38 15.62
C ARG A 296 0.44 -1.91 16.94
N GLU A 297 -0.26 -0.78 16.90
CA GLU A 297 -0.83 -0.09 18.07
C GLU A 297 -2.06 -0.82 18.65
N VAL A 298 -2.48 -1.89 17.98
CA VAL A 298 -3.66 -2.66 18.35
C VAL A 298 -3.19 -3.83 19.20
N ASP A 299 -3.46 -3.73 20.51
CA ASP A 299 -3.63 -4.83 21.46
C ASP A 299 -2.46 -5.81 21.68
N GLU A 300 -2.15 -6.07 22.96
CA GLU A 300 -1.25 -7.13 23.39
C GLU A 300 -1.73 -8.51 22.88
N GLU A 301 -3.04 -8.66 22.73
CA GLU A 301 -3.69 -9.85 22.17
C GLU A 301 -3.31 -10.08 20.69
N LEU A 302 -3.35 -9.04 19.85
CA LEU A 302 -2.99 -9.15 18.42
C LEU A 302 -1.50 -9.44 18.24
N THR A 303 -0.65 -8.84 19.07
CA THR A 303 0.79 -9.12 19.07
C THR A 303 1.06 -10.58 19.43
N SER A 304 0.41 -11.09 20.47
CA SER A 304 0.48 -12.49 20.88
C SER A 304 -0.02 -13.44 19.78
N HIS A 305 -1.12 -13.08 19.13
CA HIS A 305 -1.69 -13.84 18.01
C HIS A 305 -0.72 -13.92 16.82
N ARG A 306 -0.10 -12.80 16.43
CA ARG A 306 0.92 -12.74 15.36
C ARG A 306 2.14 -13.59 15.67
N ILE A 307 2.61 -13.55 16.91
CA ILE A 307 3.73 -14.39 17.37
C ILE A 307 3.35 -15.87 17.25
N ALA A 308 2.13 -16.24 17.69
CA ALA A 308 1.65 -17.62 17.59
C ALA A 308 1.54 -18.09 16.13
N LEU A 309 0.99 -17.27 15.23
CA LEU A 309 0.92 -17.58 13.80
C LEU A 309 2.31 -17.74 13.18
N LYS A 310 3.24 -16.82 13.47
CA LYS A 310 4.62 -16.91 12.98
C LYS A 310 5.32 -18.17 13.48
N ARG A 311 5.13 -18.55 14.74
CA ARG A 311 5.64 -19.82 15.28
C ARG A 311 5.05 -21.02 14.56
N GLY A 312 3.73 -21.04 14.33
CA GLY A 312 3.07 -22.12 13.58
C GLY A 312 3.59 -22.26 12.15
N VAL A 313 3.89 -21.14 11.46
CA VAL A 313 4.54 -21.16 10.15
C VAL A 313 5.95 -21.74 10.24
N LEU A 314 6.75 -21.32 11.23
CA LEU A 314 8.11 -21.81 11.42
C LEU A 314 8.15 -23.31 11.77
N GLU A 315 7.26 -23.77 12.64
CA GLU A 315 7.12 -25.19 13.00
C GLU A 315 6.75 -26.02 11.78
N HIS A 316 5.75 -25.58 11.00
CA HIS A 316 5.35 -26.27 9.77
C HIS A 316 6.49 -26.39 8.76
N LEU A 317 7.32 -25.36 8.63
CA LEU A 317 8.48 -25.37 7.74
C LEU A 317 9.63 -26.23 8.30
N LYS A 318 9.93 -26.14 9.60
CA LYS A 318 10.98 -26.93 10.28
C LYS A 318 10.67 -28.43 10.32
N ASP A 319 9.40 -28.82 10.44
CA ASP A 319 9.01 -30.24 10.41
C ASP A 319 9.24 -30.88 9.02
N ARG A 320 9.41 -30.05 7.99
CA ARG A 320 9.56 -30.48 6.59
C ARG A 320 10.96 -30.28 6.03
N ILE A 321 11.81 -29.50 6.70
CA ILE A 321 13.11 -29.04 6.22
C ILE A 321 14.14 -29.21 7.35
N SER A 322 15.40 -29.51 7.01
CA SER A 322 16.47 -29.73 7.99
C SER A 322 16.67 -28.55 8.97
N GLY A 323 17.35 -28.77 10.09
CA GLY A 323 17.42 -27.85 11.26
C GLY A 323 17.93 -26.41 11.02
N THR A 324 18.33 -26.06 9.80
CA THR A 324 18.59 -24.67 9.36
C THR A 324 17.72 -24.35 8.16
N LEU A 325 16.69 -23.53 8.37
CA LEU A 325 15.76 -23.12 7.31
C LEU A 325 16.39 -22.00 6.47
N THR A 326 16.73 -22.28 5.21
CA THR A 326 17.18 -21.22 4.28
C THR A 326 15.98 -20.56 3.60
N PHE A 327 16.16 -19.35 3.07
CA PHE A 327 15.12 -18.69 2.25
C PHE A 327 14.76 -19.53 1.02
N GLU A 328 15.75 -20.19 0.42
CA GLU A 328 15.57 -21.11 -0.69
C GLU A 328 14.66 -22.29 -0.31
N ASP A 329 14.89 -22.89 0.86
CA ASP A 329 14.02 -23.96 1.37
C ASP A 329 12.58 -23.47 1.59
N CYS A 330 12.42 -22.25 2.11
CA CYS A 330 11.10 -21.64 2.29
C CYS A 330 10.38 -21.46 0.95
N CYS A 331 11.10 -21.04 -0.09
CA CYS A 331 10.56 -20.83 -1.43
C CYS A 331 10.18 -22.13 -2.12
N ASN A 332 10.95 -23.20 -1.88
CA ASN A 332 10.67 -24.53 -2.41
C ASN A 332 9.63 -25.32 -1.61
N SER A 333 9.18 -24.81 -0.47
CA SER A 333 8.20 -25.48 0.37
C SER A 333 6.83 -25.61 -0.30
N ASP A 334 6.11 -26.71 0.02
CA ASP A 334 4.72 -26.91 -0.39
C ASP A 334 3.80 -25.76 0.05
N LEU A 335 4.11 -25.15 1.20
CA LEU A 335 3.38 -24.02 1.73
C LEU A 335 3.45 -22.83 0.75
N MET A 336 4.63 -22.56 0.20
CA MET A 336 4.81 -21.46 -0.76
C MET A 336 4.12 -21.74 -2.10
N ASN A 337 4.18 -22.99 -2.58
CA ASN A 337 3.48 -23.40 -3.81
C ASN A 337 1.95 -23.22 -3.67
N LYS A 338 1.40 -23.54 -2.48
CA LYS A 338 -0.01 -23.28 -2.15
C LYS A 338 -0.32 -21.79 -2.05
N THR A 339 0.63 -20.97 -1.60
CA THR A 339 0.42 -19.52 -1.43
C THR A 339 0.26 -18.82 -2.77
N LEU A 340 1.13 -19.05 -3.75
CA LEU A 340 1.12 -18.33 -5.02
C LEU A 340 0.29 -18.99 -6.13
N ARG A 341 -0.69 -19.86 -5.79
CA ARG A 341 -1.58 -20.55 -6.75
C ARG A 341 -0.86 -21.35 -7.83
N GLN A 342 0.27 -21.95 -7.49
CA GLN A 342 0.95 -22.83 -8.43
C GLN A 342 0.27 -24.20 -8.34
N ARG A 343 -0.88 -24.34 -9.02
CA ARG A 343 -1.58 -25.62 -9.17
C ARG A 343 -0.78 -26.64 -9.99
N ALA A 344 0.37 -26.26 -10.54
CA ALA A 344 1.33 -27.15 -11.16
C ALA A 344 2.70 -27.02 -10.48
N ILE A 345 3.31 -28.17 -10.20
CA ILE A 345 4.51 -28.44 -9.38
C ILE A 345 5.82 -27.87 -9.98
N ALA A 346 5.78 -26.88 -10.87
CA ALA A 346 7.00 -26.45 -11.55
C ALA A 346 7.00 -24.95 -11.85
N SER A 347 7.06 -24.17 -10.78
CA SER A 347 6.95 -22.72 -10.82
C SER A 347 8.23 -21.97 -10.47
N LEU A 348 9.31 -22.71 -10.21
CA LEU A 348 10.64 -22.16 -10.05
C LEU A 348 11.45 -22.50 -11.30
N ILE A 349 11.72 -21.50 -12.13
CA ILE A 349 12.60 -21.59 -13.28
C ILE A 349 14.03 -21.47 -12.77
N GLU A 350 14.85 -22.49 -12.94
CA GLU A 350 16.28 -22.38 -12.65
C GLU A 350 16.98 -21.62 -13.79
N TYR A 351 17.67 -20.54 -13.44
CA TYR A 351 18.44 -19.73 -14.37
C TYR A 351 19.88 -19.56 -13.87
N ASP A 352 20.71 -20.57 -14.13
CA ASP A 352 22.10 -20.61 -13.68
C ASP A 352 23.08 -20.08 -14.74
N CYS A 353 23.40 -18.79 -14.65
CA CYS A 353 24.39 -18.16 -15.53
C CYS A 353 25.83 -18.58 -15.22
N ARG A 354 26.09 -19.28 -14.10
CA ARG A 354 27.42 -19.84 -13.79
C ARG A 354 27.72 -21.02 -14.73
N GLN A 355 26.71 -21.83 -15.04
CA GLN A 355 26.84 -22.98 -15.92
C GLN A 355 26.73 -22.59 -17.39
N ASN A 356 25.88 -21.62 -17.72
CA ASN A 356 25.68 -21.16 -19.09
C ASN A 356 25.57 -19.63 -19.18
N PRO A 357 26.71 -18.91 -19.29
CA PRO A 357 26.72 -17.44 -19.34
C PRO A 357 25.98 -16.83 -20.53
N ASN A 358 25.74 -17.61 -21.58
CA ASN A 358 25.05 -17.17 -22.79
C ASN A 358 23.56 -17.52 -22.79
N LEU A 359 23.06 -18.23 -21.77
CA LEU A 359 21.63 -18.47 -21.60
C LEU A 359 20.93 -17.14 -21.34
N SER A 360 19.84 -16.88 -22.05
CA SER A 360 18.93 -15.75 -21.79
C SER A 360 17.82 -16.21 -20.85
N LEU A 361 17.19 -15.27 -20.12
CA LEU A 361 16.05 -15.56 -19.27
C LEU A 361 14.90 -16.23 -20.03
N GLN A 362 14.54 -15.71 -21.21
CA GLN A 362 13.51 -16.28 -22.09
C GLN A 362 13.77 -17.76 -22.37
N ARG A 363 14.97 -18.08 -22.88
CA ARG A 363 15.37 -19.46 -23.18
C ARG A 363 15.37 -20.38 -21.95
N ALA A 364 15.70 -19.87 -20.76
CA ALA A 364 15.59 -20.65 -19.53
C ALA A 364 14.13 -20.98 -19.21
N ALA A 365 13.23 -20.01 -19.36
CA ALA A 365 11.79 -20.22 -19.21
C ALA A 365 11.23 -21.21 -20.24
N ASP A 366 11.63 -21.10 -21.51
CA ASP A 366 11.22 -22.01 -22.58
C ASP A 366 11.67 -23.46 -22.30
N GLN A 367 12.92 -23.63 -21.86
CA GLN A 367 13.48 -24.94 -21.49
C GLN A 367 12.73 -25.55 -20.31
N HIS A 368 12.44 -24.74 -19.29
CA HIS A 368 11.66 -25.17 -18.13
C HIS A 368 10.26 -25.64 -18.53
N CYS A 369 9.57 -24.88 -19.39
CA CYS A 369 8.26 -25.25 -19.92
C CYS A 369 8.33 -26.53 -20.75
N ALA A 370 9.37 -26.72 -21.57
CA ALA A 370 9.55 -27.93 -22.37
C ALA A 370 9.78 -29.17 -21.50
N LEU A 371 10.53 -29.05 -20.40
CA LEU A 371 10.78 -30.14 -19.45
C LEU A 371 9.52 -30.57 -18.68
N GLN A 372 8.55 -29.68 -18.48
CA GLN A 372 7.29 -30.04 -17.83
C GLN A 372 6.38 -30.87 -18.73
N LYS A 373 6.43 -30.64 -20.06
CA LYS A 373 5.63 -31.38 -21.04
C LYS A 373 5.87 -32.90 -21.00
N THR A 374 7.05 -33.33 -20.58
CA THR A 374 7.41 -34.77 -20.56
C THR A 374 6.95 -35.49 -19.29
N LYS A 375 6.47 -34.76 -18.27
CA LYS A 375 6.16 -35.30 -16.94
C LYS A 375 4.65 -35.44 -16.64
N ASP A 376 3.78 -35.43 -17.65
CA ASP A 376 2.31 -35.46 -17.51
C ASP A 376 1.71 -34.29 -16.70
N PHE A 377 2.49 -33.24 -16.42
CA PHE A 377 1.99 -32.05 -15.74
C PHE A 377 1.53 -31.03 -16.78
N LEU A 378 0.24 -31.06 -17.12
CA LEU A 378 -0.39 -29.96 -17.82
C LEU A 378 -0.57 -28.80 -16.84
N VAL A 379 0.04 -27.66 -17.17
CA VAL A 379 -0.28 -26.38 -16.52
C VAL A 379 -1.69 -26.00 -16.99
N LEU A 380 -2.71 -26.44 -16.25
CA LEU A 380 -4.13 -26.29 -16.62
C LEU A 380 -4.62 -24.83 -16.67
N LYS A 381 -3.79 -23.87 -16.24
CA LYS A 381 -4.13 -22.45 -16.17
C LYS A 381 -2.88 -21.58 -16.20
N GLU A 382 -2.95 -20.46 -16.92
CA GLU A 382 -1.94 -19.39 -16.92
C GLU A 382 -1.58 -19.02 -15.47
N PRO A 383 -0.30 -19.05 -15.09
CA PRO A 383 0.10 -18.74 -13.73
C PRO A 383 0.03 -17.23 -13.49
N ASP A 384 -0.51 -16.82 -12.35
CA ASP A 384 -0.53 -15.40 -11.95
C ASP A 384 0.91 -14.87 -11.71
N PHE A 385 1.85 -15.77 -11.37
CA PHE A 385 3.24 -15.46 -11.06
C PHE A 385 4.22 -16.53 -11.57
N ALA A 386 5.40 -16.08 -12.00
CA ALA A 386 6.55 -16.92 -12.24
C ALA A 386 7.66 -16.59 -11.25
N ARG A 387 8.38 -17.62 -10.80
CA ARG A 387 9.57 -17.46 -9.95
C ARG A 387 10.78 -17.95 -10.71
N VAL A 388 11.88 -17.22 -10.61
CA VAL A 388 13.13 -17.58 -11.25
C VAL A 388 14.22 -17.58 -10.19
N LEU A 389 14.84 -18.74 -9.99
CA LEU A 389 16.05 -18.87 -9.19
C LEU A 389 17.24 -18.51 -10.09
N TYR A 390 17.69 -17.27 -9.97
CA TYR A 390 18.79 -16.72 -10.76
C TYR A 390 20.12 -16.86 -10.02
N HIS A 391 21.06 -17.60 -10.59
CA HIS A 391 22.43 -17.65 -10.08
C HIS A 391 23.34 -16.80 -10.98
N SER A 392 23.84 -15.68 -10.44
CA SER A 392 24.67 -14.75 -11.18
C SER A 392 26.09 -15.30 -11.37
N HIS A 393 26.68 -15.04 -12.54
CA HIS A 393 28.10 -15.27 -12.76
C HIS A 393 28.92 -14.15 -12.10
N ALA A 394 29.99 -14.48 -11.39
CA ALA A 394 30.79 -13.49 -10.64
C ALA A 394 31.53 -12.50 -11.57
N GLU A 395 32.06 -13.00 -12.69
CA GLU A 395 32.88 -12.21 -13.62
C GLU A 395 32.08 -11.61 -14.78
N ASN A 396 30.89 -12.14 -15.06
CA ASN A 396 30.07 -11.75 -16.21
C ASN A 396 28.58 -11.77 -15.84
N PRO A 397 28.15 -10.94 -14.87
CA PRO A 397 26.75 -10.86 -14.47
C PRO A 397 25.90 -10.37 -15.65
N LYS A 398 24.68 -10.90 -15.77
CA LYS A 398 23.74 -10.40 -16.77
C LYS A 398 23.39 -8.93 -16.49
N PRO A 399 23.27 -8.09 -17.54
CA PRO A 399 22.67 -6.77 -17.42
C PRO A 399 21.30 -6.88 -16.76
N PHE A 400 20.97 -5.95 -15.87
CA PHE A 400 19.68 -5.97 -15.18
C PHE A 400 18.49 -5.85 -16.16
N SER A 401 18.66 -5.11 -17.27
CA SER A 401 17.69 -5.01 -18.36
C SER A 401 17.27 -6.37 -18.92
N ASP A 402 18.18 -7.34 -18.94
CA ASP A 402 17.94 -8.67 -19.51
C ASP A 402 17.16 -9.58 -18.54
N LEU A 403 16.86 -9.07 -17.34
CA LEU A 403 16.14 -9.76 -16.27
C LEU A 403 14.78 -9.12 -15.97
N LEU A 404 14.42 -8.03 -16.66
CA LEU A 404 13.20 -7.29 -16.38
C LEU A 404 11.95 -8.02 -16.87
N GLU A 405 12.03 -8.68 -18.03
CA GLU A 405 10.86 -9.23 -18.69
C GLU A 405 11.18 -10.52 -19.43
N PHE A 406 10.17 -11.37 -19.55
CA PHE A 406 10.17 -12.52 -20.44
C PHE A 406 8.74 -12.94 -20.75
N ASP A 407 8.56 -13.76 -21.78
CA ASP A 407 7.30 -14.34 -22.18
C ASP A 407 7.18 -15.79 -21.70
N LEU A 408 6.05 -16.16 -21.12
CA LEU A 408 5.72 -17.55 -20.84
C LEU A 408 4.75 -18.06 -21.90
N VAL A 409 5.17 -19.07 -22.67
CA VAL A 409 4.29 -19.71 -23.66
C VAL A 409 3.42 -20.75 -22.96
N VAL A 410 2.13 -20.43 -22.79
CA VAL A 410 1.16 -21.35 -22.19
C VAL A 410 0.54 -22.21 -23.29
N PRO A 411 0.61 -23.56 -23.20
CA PRO A 411 -0.01 -24.43 -24.18
C PRO A 411 -1.54 -24.25 -24.18
N ASP A 412 -2.14 -24.04 -25.35
CA ASP A 412 -3.58 -24.13 -25.51
C ASP A 412 -4.00 -25.61 -25.51
N GLU A 413 -4.68 -26.05 -24.45
CA GLU A 413 -5.19 -27.42 -24.31
C GLU A 413 -6.14 -27.83 -25.44
N ARG A 414 -6.79 -26.86 -26.10
CA ARG A 414 -7.81 -27.11 -27.13
C ARG A 414 -7.23 -27.18 -28.54
N ALA A 415 -5.99 -26.74 -28.74
CA ALA A 415 -5.39 -26.69 -30.05
C ALA A 415 -4.64 -28.00 -30.35
N ALA A 416 -5.11 -28.73 -31.37
CA ALA A 416 -4.40 -29.91 -31.91
C ALA A 416 -3.02 -29.56 -32.52
N VAL A 417 -2.77 -28.26 -32.75
CA VAL A 417 -1.52 -27.69 -33.24
C VAL A 417 -1.06 -26.66 -32.21
N TYR A 418 0.20 -26.74 -31.79
CA TYR A 418 0.80 -25.87 -30.77
C TYR A 418 0.83 -24.39 -31.20
N ASN A 419 -0.28 -23.69 -30.99
CA ASN A 419 -0.34 -22.23 -30.97
C ASN A 419 -0.60 -21.82 -29.52
N GLY A 420 0.45 -21.79 -28.69
CA GLY A 420 0.33 -21.29 -27.32
C GLY A 420 0.14 -19.77 -27.31
N SER A 421 -0.63 -19.27 -26.35
CA SER A 421 -0.62 -17.83 -26.03
C SER A 421 0.72 -17.48 -25.38
N SER A 422 1.34 -16.40 -25.86
CA SER A 422 2.48 -15.79 -25.18
C SER A 422 1.95 -14.86 -24.11
N CYS A 423 2.29 -15.12 -22.85
CA CYS A 423 1.91 -14.27 -21.73
C CYS A 423 3.15 -13.47 -21.29
N PRO A 424 3.15 -12.13 -21.38
CA PRO A 424 4.28 -11.32 -20.93
C PRO A 424 4.34 -11.30 -19.40
N PHE A 425 5.55 -11.42 -18.86
CA PHE A 425 5.85 -11.34 -17.43
C PHE A 425 6.87 -10.24 -17.17
N SER A 426 6.57 -9.37 -16.21
CA SER A 426 7.46 -8.29 -15.78
C SER A 426 7.93 -8.50 -14.34
N LEU A 427 9.16 -8.10 -14.05
CA LEU A 427 9.83 -8.28 -12.77
C LEU A 427 9.16 -7.41 -11.70
N ILE A 428 8.62 -8.05 -10.67
CA ILE A 428 7.96 -7.38 -9.54
C ILE A 428 8.91 -7.25 -8.35
N SER A 429 9.72 -8.27 -8.09
CA SER A 429 10.62 -8.25 -6.94
C SER A 429 11.86 -9.11 -7.13
N VAL A 430 12.90 -8.72 -6.40
CA VAL A 430 14.17 -9.44 -6.33
C VAL A 430 14.50 -9.67 -4.88
N VAL A 431 14.76 -10.93 -4.53
CA VAL A 431 15.29 -11.31 -3.23
C VAL A 431 16.71 -11.83 -3.42
N ARG A 432 17.73 -11.17 -2.88
CA ARG A 432 19.08 -11.76 -2.80
C ARG A 432 19.10 -12.70 -1.61
N MET A 433 19.47 -13.94 -1.84
CA MET A 433 19.53 -14.94 -0.79
C MET A 433 20.82 -14.80 0.02
N ARG A 434 20.74 -15.14 1.30
CA ARG A 434 21.87 -15.21 2.23
C ARG A 434 22.98 -16.10 1.66
N ASP A 435 24.23 -15.68 1.84
CA ASP A 435 25.41 -16.46 1.50
C ASP A 435 26.45 -16.38 2.64
N THR A 436 27.66 -16.87 2.40
CA THR A 436 28.75 -16.85 3.40
C THR A 436 29.25 -15.44 3.72
N ILE A 437 28.95 -14.45 2.86
CA ILE A 437 29.43 -13.08 2.95
C ILE A 437 28.34 -12.16 3.53
N HIS A 438 27.09 -12.40 3.14
CA HIS A 438 25.92 -11.63 3.54
C HIS A 438 25.10 -12.42 4.54
N GLU A 439 25.06 -11.95 5.79
CA GLU A 439 24.39 -12.67 6.88
C GLU A 439 22.86 -12.67 6.80
N ARG A 440 22.26 -11.92 5.85
CA ARG A 440 20.81 -11.71 5.75
C ARG A 440 20.33 -11.70 4.30
N ASP A 441 19.05 -12.08 4.15
CA ASP A 441 18.31 -12.04 2.91
C ASP A 441 17.81 -10.62 2.64
N TYR A 442 18.02 -10.15 1.41
CA TYR A 442 17.68 -8.81 0.98
C TYR A 442 16.51 -8.80 0.02
N MET A 443 15.56 -7.86 0.14
CA MET A 443 14.46 -7.73 -0.82
C MET A 443 14.37 -6.33 -1.44
N ARG A 444 14.16 -6.29 -2.76
CA ARG A 444 13.70 -5.12 -3.54
C ARG A 444 12.38 -5.42 -4.21
N ILE A 445 11.53 -4.39 -4.30
CA ILE A 445 10.29 -4.41 -5.10
C ILE A 445 10.39 -3.32 -6.15
N TYR A 446 9.98 -3.66 -7.35
CA TYR A 446 10.03 -2.82 -8.53
C TYR A 446 8.61 -2.46 -9.00
N ASP A 447 8.49 -1.33 -9.69
CA ASP A 447 7.31 -1.04 -10.49
C ASP A 447 7.41 -1.70 -11.87
N ASP A 448 6.37 -1.48 -12.67
CA ASP A 448 6.26 -1.90 -14.07
C ASP A 448 7.40 -1.41 -14.96
N GLY A 449 8.05 -0.30 -14.61
CA GLY A 449 9.20 0.25 -15.33
C GLY A 449 10.56 -0.27 -14.83
N GLY A 450 10.59 -1.22 -13.89
CA GLY A 450 11.83 -1.69 -13.29
C GLY A 450 12.50 -0.67 -12.36
N ILE A 451 11.73 0.30 -11.84
CA ILE A 451 12.20 1.29 -10.86
C ILE A 451 11.90 0.75 -9.45
N PRO A 452 12.87 0.73 -8.52
CA PRO A 452 12.60 0.24 -7.18
C PRO A 452 11.62 1.14 -6.43
N VAL A 453 10.52 0.57 -5.96
CA VAL A 453 9.50 1.25 -5.14
C VAL A 453 9.76 1.02 -3.66
N MET A 454 10.41 -0.09 -3.31
CA MET A 454 10.73 -0.42 -1.92
C MET A 454 12.01 -1.23 -1.82
N GLN A 455 12.70 -1.00 -0.71
CA GLN A 455 13.89 -1.73 -0.31
C GLN A 455 13.76 -2.15 1.16
N ILE A 456 13.92 -3.45 1.43
CA ILE A 456 13.93 -4.02 2.77
C ILE A 456 15.35 -4.55 3.02
N GLU A 457 16.26 -3.71 3.55
CA GLU A 457 17.47 -4.07 4.36
C GLU A 457 18.29 -2.84 4.82
N SER A 458 19.17 -3.11 5.80
CA SER A 458 20.12 -2.22 6.50
C SER A 458 21.08 -1.52 5.54
N ALA A 459 21.20 -0.20 5.71
CA ALA A 459 21.75 0.78 4.78
C ALA A 459 23.23 0.62 4.34
N THR A 460 23.94 -0.43 4.75
CA THR A 460 25.41 -0.48 4.63
C THR A 460 25.94 -1.22 3.41
N GLN A 461 25.16 -2.06 2.70
CA GLN A 461 25.69 -2.87 1.59
C GLN A 461 24.70 -3.12 0.45
N THR A 462 23.88 -2.13 0.08
CA THR A 462 22.98 -2.31 -1.05
C THR A 462 23.67 -2.07 -2.39
N PRO A 463 23.60 -3.03 -3.33
CA PRO A 463 24.08 -2.82 -4.69
C PRO A 463 23.42 -1.58 -5.32
N PRO A 464 24.02 -0.97 -6.35
CA PRO A 464 23.37 0.09 -7.12
C PRO A 464 21.95 -0.32 -7.56
N ILE A 465 21.05 0.66 -7.63
CA ILE A 465 19.61 0.48 -7.93
C ILE A 465 19.36 -0.41 -9.17
N HIS A 466 20.20 -0.26 -10.21
CA HIS A 466 20.06 -0.95 -11.49
C HIS A 466 21.07 -2.10 -11.70
N SER A 467 21.54 -2.72 -10.62
CA SER A 467 22.56 -3.75 -10.71
C SER A 467 22.31 -4.89 -9.73
N LEU A 468 22.19 -6.10 -10.27
CA LEU A 468 22.39 -7.36 -9.53
C LEU A 468 23.86 -7.85 -9.64
N SER A 469 24.72 -7.03 -10.22
CA SER A 469 26.14 -7.27 -10.41
C SER A 469 26.89 -6.91 -9.12
N SER A 470 26.76 -7.72 -8.07
CA SER A 470 27.78 -7.74 -7.03
C SER A 470 28.85 -8.77 -7.38
N LYS A 471 30.13 -8.35 -7.26
CA LYS A 471 31.28 -9.24 -7.40
C LYS A 471 31.16 -10.31 -6.32
N GLY A 472 30.83 -11.54 -6.68
CA GLY A 472 30.63 -12.62 -5.71
C GLY A 472 29.78 -13.80 -6.18
N GLY A 473 29.04 -13.66 -7.30
CA GLY A 473 28.27 -14.78 -7.86
C GLY A 473 27.14 -15.22 -6.94
N HIS A 474 26.19 -14.31 -6.69
CA HIS A 474 25.11 -14.54 -5.74
C HIS A 474 23.91 -15.21 -6.39
N SER A 475 23.06 -15.78 -5.54
CA SER A 475 21.77 -16.33 -5.92
C SER A 475 20.65 -15.35 -5.55
N TYR A 476 19.72 -15.20 -6.48
CA TYR A 476 18.57 -14.32 -6.34
C TYR A 476 17.29 -15.09 -6.66
N LEU A 477 16.23 -14.84 -5.90
CA LEU A 477 14.88 -15.16 -6.33
C LEU A 477 14.29 -13.94 -7.03
N LEU A 478 14.03 -14.07 -8.32
CA LEU A 478 13.29 -13.08 -9.09
C LEU A 478 11.83 -13.52 -9.14
N VAL A 479 10.90 -12.62 -8.85
CA VAL A 479 9.46 -12.89 -8.93
C VAL A 479 8.86 -11.98 -9.96
N PHE A 480 8.18 -12.59 -10.92
CA PHE A 480 7.50 -11.93 -12.01
C PHE A 480 6.00 -12.13 -11.87
N GLY A 481 5.23 -11.14 -12.28
CA GLY A 481 3.79 -11.28 -12.49
C GLY A 481 3.43 -10.94 -13.92
N MET A 482 2.23 -11.33 -14.33
CA MET A 482 1.73 -11.00 -15.65
C MET A 482 1.76 -9.48 -15.84
N GLY A 483 2.39 -9.06 -16.94
CA GLY A 483 2.36 -7.68 -17.36
C GLY A 483 0.91 -7.25 -17.60
N PRO A 484 0.60 -5.96 -17.43
CA PRO A 484 -0.69 -5.45 -17.83
C PRO A 484 -1.02 -5.82 -19.28
N GLU A 485 -2.14 -6.48 -19.54
CA GLU A 485 -2.56 -6.78 -20.91
C GLU A 485 -2.60 -5.48 -21.73
N GLU A 486 -1.90 -5.43 -22.86
CA GLU A 486 -1.80 -4.23 -23.72
C GLU A 486 -3.16 -3.73 -24.28
N GLY A 487 -4.29 -4.36 -23.95
CA GLY A 487 -5.65 -3.90 -24.26
C GLY A 487 -6.58 -3.75 -23.06
N GLY A 488 -6.15 -4.14 -21.85
CA GLY A 488 -6.95 -4.13 -20.64
C GLY A 488 -6.63 -2.96 -19.74
N ASN A 489 -6.90 -1.72 -20.20
CA ASN A 489 -6.83 -0.45 -19.46
C ASN A 489 -5.85 -0.37 -18.28
N ALA A 490 -4.65 -0.93 -18.43
CA ALA A 490 -3.66 -1.03 -17.36
C ALA A 490 -3.14 0.31 -16.84
N LYS A 491 -3.29 1.35 -17.67
CA LYS A 491 -3.09 2.75 -17.32
C LYS A 491 -4.22 3.32 -16.44
N GLU A 492 -5.05 2.48 -15.84
CA GLU A 492 -5.98 2.84 -14.75
C GLU A 492 -5.60 2.12 -13.43
N PHE A 493 -4.55 1.29 -13.41
CA PHE A 493 -4.34 0.30 -12.34
C PHE A 493 -3.16 0.57 -11.40
N LEU A 494 -2.47 1.72 -11.45
CA LEU A 494 -1.41 2.07 -10.48
C LEU A 494 -1.43 3.53 -9.99
#